data_AF-A0AA97BJF0-F1
#
_entry.id   AF-A0AA97BJF0-F1
#
_cell.length_a   1.000
_cell.length_b   1.000
_cell.length_c   1.000
_cell.angle_alpha   90.00
_cell.angle_beta   90.00
_cell.angle_gamma   90.00
#
_symmetry.space_group_name_H-M   'P 1'
#
loop_
_entity.id
_entity.type
_entity.pdbx_description
1 polymer ?
#
loop_
_entity_poly.entity_id
_entity_poly.type
_entity_poly.pdbx_seq_one_letter_code
_entity_poly.pdbx_strand_id
1 'polypeptide(L)'
;MTPRQIIASHIRQHRTIPPGSIIWLHANGLDDLVSIDEVGCSLDSWLKKIGSPPELTIHLDTPEGDFEDQWCLDTSIFKHAPPVREVVEPAKVIARRERVAVFGEKMIATAEHVIHLYTDYLANMFCRDFGYVGKKPLVRVNWAAKNSWGGHRNITISPGYLYETDLVEIYGLRMFACYFHEYAHVCKDKEIGSFYSINRLDHLRALVAHELAHFFQFNTASKNYNQHDAKQHLPRLDYRTPHGEGWQFIYRYLKMPLNLRLN
;
A
#
# COMPACT_ATOMS: atom_id res chain seq x y z
N MET A 1 -6.03 -30.35 -11.40
CA MET A 1 -6.33 -29.12 -10.64
C MET A 1 -7.69 -29.28 -9.99
N THR A 2 -7.91 -28.73 -8.80
CA THR A 2 -9.21 -28.81 -8.14
C THR A 2 -10.19 -27.79 -8.73
N PRO A 3 -11.51 -28.02 -8.65
CA PRO A 3 -12.53 -27.05 -9.03
C PRO A 3 -12.28 -25.65 -8.43
N ARG A 4 -11.88 -25.59 -7.15
CA ARG A 4 -11.47 -24.36 -6.47
C ARG A 4 -10.33 -23.64 -7.17
N GLN A 5 -9.30 -24.36 -7.63
CA GLN A 5 -8.16 -23.76 -8.34
C GLN A 5 -8.58 -23.14 -9.67
N ILE A 6 -9.47 -23.82 -10.42
CA ILE A 6 -9.98 -23.35 -11.71
C ILE A 6 -10.81 -22.08 -11.48
N ILE A 7 -11.83 -22.11 -10.62
CA ILE A 7 -12.69 -20.94 -10.35
C ILE A 7 -11.87 -19.78 -9.81
N ALA A 8 -10.96 -20.03 -8.87
CA ALA A 8 -10.09 -18.99 -8.32
C ALA A 8 -9.17 -18.38 -9.38
N SER A 9 -8.76 -19.13 -10.41
CA SER A 9 -7.97 -18.59 -11.53
C SER A 9 -8.78 -17.67 -12.44
N HIS A 10 -10.07 -17.96 -12.63
CA HIS A 10 -11.00 -17.09 -13.36
C HIS A 10 -11.31 -15.81 -12.58
N ILE A 11 -11.64 -15.92 -11.29
CA ILE A 11 -11.86 -14.75 -10.42
C ILE A 11 -10.62 -13.85 -10.41
N ARG A 12 -9.41 -14.42 -10.33
CA ARG A 12 -8.13 -13.69 -10.31
C ARG A 12 -7.79 -12.94 -11.59
N GLN A 13 -8.51 -13.16 -12.68
CA GLN A 13 -8.43 -12.29 -13.86
C GLN A 13 -8.94 -10.88 -13.54
N HIS A 14 -9.93 -10.77 -12.66
CA HIS A 14 -10.65 -9.54 -12.40
C HIS A 14 -10.44 -9.00 -10.98
N ARG A 15 -10.22 -9.87 -9.99
CA ARG A 15 -10.16 -9.48 -8.58
C ARG A 15 -9.17 -10.31 -7.75
N THR A 16 -8.55 -9.68 -6.75
CA THR A 16 -7.76 -10.42 -5.76
C THR A 16 -8.70 -11.21 -4.84
N ILE A 17 -8.35 -12.44 -4.47
CA ILE A 17 -9.11 -13.22 -3.48
C ILE A 17 -8.37 -13.12 -2.14
N PRO A 18 -8.87 -12.34 -1.16
CA PRO A 18 -8.25 -12.25 0.16
C PRO A 18 -8.19 -13.60 0.88
N PRO A 19 -7.20 -13.83 1.77
CA PRO A 19 -7.21 -14.97 2.67
C PRO A 19 -8.50 -15.01 3.51
N GLY A 20 -9.10 -16.18 3.67
CA GLY A 20 -10.36 -16.34 4.41
C GLY A 20 -11.63 -16.21 3.56
N SER A 21 -11.52 -15.90 2.26
CA SER A 21 -12.69 -15.81 1.37
C SER A 21 -13.30 -17.19 1.07
N ILE A 22 -14.64 -17.23 1.01
CA ILE A 22 -15.43 -18.41 0.65
C ILE A 22 -15.97 -18.20 -0.77
N ILE A 23 -15.92 -19.26 -1.59
CA ILE A 23 -16.47 -19.23 -2.94
C ILE A 23 -17.73 -20.08 -2.92
N TRP A 24 -18.86 -19.47 -3.25
CA TRP A 24 -20.16 -20.10 -3.28
C TRP A 24 -20.59 -20.35 -4.72
N LEU A 25 -21.18 -21.52 -4.96
CA LEU A 25 -21.72 -21.93 -6.24
C LEU A 25 -23.24 -21.87 -6.19
N HIS A 26 -23.82 -21.26 -7.21
CA HIS A 26 -25.25 -21.21 -7.44
C HIS A 26 -25.56 -21.66 -8.86
N ALA A 27 -26.54 -22.55 -9.01
CA ALA A 27 -27.06 -22.91 -10.32
C ALA A 27 -28.46 -22.30 -10.48
N ASN A 28 -28.71 -21.72 -11.64
CA ASN A 28 -30.01 -21.11 -11.92
C ASN A 28 -31.12 -22.16 -11.82
N GLY A 29 -32.15 -21.89 -11.01
CA GLY A 29 -33.23 -22.83 -10.69
C GLY A 29 -33.03 -23.68 -9.43
N LEU A 30 -31.94 -23.47 -8.67
CA LEU A 30 -31.78 -24.00 -7.31
C LEU A 30 -31.87 -22.87 -6.28
N ASP A 31 -32.45 -23.17 -5.11
CA ASP A 31 -32.56 -22.22 -4.00
C ASP A 31 -31.32 -22.20 -3.10
N ASP A 32 -30.48 -23.25 -3.17
CA ASP A 32 -29.32 -23.43 -2.28
C ASP A 32 -28.01 -22.92 -2.88
N LEU A 33 -27.22 -22.24 -2.04
CA LEU A 33 -25.80 -21.97 -2.27
C LEU A 33 -24.96 -23.11 -1.70
N VAL A 34 -23.97 -23.57 -2.47
CA VAL A 34 -23.05 -24.63 -2.02
C VAL A 34 -21.63 -24.08 -2.00
N SER A 35 -20.92 -24.23 -0.89
CA SER A 35 -19.51 -23.84 -0.82
C SER A 35 -18.67 -24.71 -1.74
N ILE A 36 -17.74 -24.13 -2.48
CA ILE A 36 -16.79 -24.88 -3.32
C ILE A 36 -15.98 -25.90 -2.51
N ASP A 37 -15.79 -25.65 -1.22
CA ASP A 37 -15.06 -26.53 -0.32
C ASP A 37 -15.87 -27.79 0.03
N GLU A 38 -17.21 -27.69 0.04
CA GLU A 38 -18.13 -28.82 0.22
C GLU A 38 -18.22 -29.70 -1.03
N VAL A 39 -18.02 -29.12 -2.21
CA VAL A 39 -17.93 -29.86 -3.48
C VAL A 39 -16.62 -30.66 -3.59
N GLY A 40 -15.56 -30.21 -2.91
CA GLY A 40 -14.29 -30.91 -2.79
C GLY A 40 -13.63 -31.22 -4.15
N CYS A 41 -13.23 -32.47 -4.35
CA CYS A 41 -12.49 -32.90 -5.55
C CYS A 41 -13.37 -33.30 -6.74
N SER A 42 -14.70 -33.43 -6.59
CA SER A 42 -15.58 -33.98 -7.63
C SER A 42 -16.76 -33.06 -7.96
N LEU A 43 -16.45 -31.95 -8.64
CA LEU A 43 -17.46 -31.06 -9.19
C LEU A 43 -18.36 -31.77 -10.22
N ASP A 44 -17.83 -32.73 -10.98
CA ASP A 44 -18.63 -33.50 -11.95
C ASP A 44 -19.77 -34.28 -11.28
N SER A 45 -19.55 -34.83 -10.08
CA SER A 45 -20.58 -35.52 -9.32
C SER A 45 -21.67 -34.57 -8.85
N TRP A 46 -21.27 -33.37 -8.40
CA TRP A 46 -22.20 -32.34 -7.98
C TRP A 46 -23.01 -31.81 -9.17
N LEU A 47 -22.35 -31.48 -10.29
CA LEU A 47 -23.00 -31.04 -11.53
C LEU A 47 -24.00 -32.08 -12.06
N LYS A 48 -23.66 -33.38 -12.03
CA LYS A 48 -24.61 -34.43 -12.42
C LYS A 48 -25.84 -34.47 -11.52
N LYS A 49 -25.68 -34.29 -10.20
CA LYS A 49 -26.77 -34.31 -9.23
C LYS A 49 -27.79 -33.19 -9.47
N ILE A 50 -27.32 -32.04 -9.95
CA ILE A 50 -28.15 -30.85 -10.19
C ILE A 50 -28.60 -30.67 -11.65
N GLY A 51 -28.38 -31.68 -12.51
CA GLY A 51 -28.84 -31.65 -13.91
C GLY A 51 -27.88 -31.03 -14.91
N SER A 52 -26.61 -30.82 -14.53
CA SER A 52 -25.52 -30.32 -15.38
C SER A 52 -25.86 -29.02 -16.11
N PRO A 53 -26.12 -27.94 -15.35
CA PRO A 53 -26.44 -26.65 -15.93
C PRO A 53 -25.31 -26.16 -16.84
N PRO A 54 -25.63 -25.42 -17.92
CA PRO A 54 -24.62 -24.87 -18.81
C PRO A 54 -23.79 -23.78 -18.14
N GLU A 55 -24.35 -23.09 -17.13
CA GLU A 55 -23.70 -22.01 -16.42
C GLU A 55 -23.87 -22.15 -14.91
N LEU A 56 -22.87 -21.70 -14.16
CA LEU A 56 -22.93 -21.50 -12.72
C LEU A 56 -22.70 -20.05 -12.41
N THR A 57 -23.51 -19.53 -11.50
CA THR A 57 -23.21 -18.30 -10.82
C THR A 57 -22.24 -18.58 -9.67
N ILE A 58 -21.15 -17.84 -9.64
CA ILE A 58 -20.14 -17.89 -8.60
C ILE A 58 -20.26 -16.63 -7.78
N HIS A 59 -20.39 -16.77 -6.47
CA HIS A 59 -20.36 -15.64 -5.56
C HIS A 59 -19.09 -15.72 -4.71
N LEU A 60 -18.37 -14.61 -4.57
CA LEU A 60 -17.23 -14.51 -3.68
C LEU A 60 -17.65 -13.77 -2.41
N ASP A 61 -17.60 -14.49 -1.31
CA ASP A 61 -17.82 -13.98 0.03
C ASP A 61 -16.46 -13.65 0.65
N THR A 62 -16.24 -12.39 0.97
CA THR A 62 -14.96 -11.90 1.45
C THR A 62 -15.07 -11.46 2.90
N PRO A 63 -13.97 -11.53 3.70
CA PRO A 63 -13.97 -11.00 5.06
C PRO A 63 -14.30 -9.49 5.16
N GLU A 64 -14.33 -8.79 4.03
CA GLU A 64 -14.54 -7.34 3.91
C GLU A 64 -16.01 -6.99 3.59
N GLY A 65 -16.86 -7.96 3.25
CA GLY A 65 -18.28 -7.76 2.95
C GLY A 65 -18.92 -8.95 2.22
N ASP A 66 -20.24 -9.09 2.36
CA ASP A 66 -21.04 -10.18 1.81
C ASP A 66 -21.32 -9.97 0.30
N PHE A 67 -20.99 -10.98 -0.52
CA PHE A 67 -21.48 -11.23 -1.88
C PHE A 67 -21.56 -10.07 -2.90
N GLU A 68 -20.73 -9.02 -2.79
CA GLU A 68 -20.71 -7.95 -3.80
C GLU A 68 -20.18 -8.42 -5.17
N ASP A 69 -19.34 -9.47 -5.18
CA ASP A 69 -18.78 -9.99 -6.41
C ASP A 69 -19.46 -11.29 -6.87
N GLN A 70 -20.02 -11.23 -8.08
CA GLN A 70 -20.66 -12.35 -8.75
C GLN A 70 -20.12 -12.52 -10.18
N TRP A 71 -19.92 -13.77 -10.60
CA TRP A 71 -19.56 -14.12 -11.98
C TRP A 71 -20.45 -15.23 -12.50
N CYS A 72 -20.97 -15.09 -13.71
CA CYS A 72 -21.60 -16.22 -14.42
C CYS A 72 -20.52 -16.92 -15.26
N LEU A 73 -20.26 -18.20 -14.98
CA LEU A 73 -19.24 -19.00 -15.66
C LEU A 73 -19.87 -20.22 -16.33
N ASP A 74 -19.51 -20.46 -17.59
CA ASP A 74 -19.88 -21.68 -18.33
C ASP A 74 -19.24 -22.92 -17.67
N THR A 75 -19.99 -23.99 -17.46
CA THR A 75 -19.49 -25.21 -16.79
C THR A 75 -18.47 -26.01 -17.62
N SER A 76 -18.31 -25.69 -18.90
CA SER A 76 -17.23 -26.21 -19.73
C SER A 76 -15.84 -25.75 -19.25
N ILE A 77 -15.72 -24.63 -18.52
CA ILE A 77 -14.41 -24.12 -18.05
C ILE A 77 -13.65 -25.15 -17.20
N PHE A 78 -14.38 -26.05 -16.52
CA PHE A 78 -13.79 -27.09 -15.68
C PHE A 78 -13.05 -28.17 -16.48
N LYS A 79 -13.30 -28.25 -17.79
CA LYS A 79 -12.64 -29.16 -18.73
C LYS A 79 -11.47 -28.49 -19.46
N HIS A 80 -11.32 -27.19 -19.31
CA HIS A 80 -10.28 -26.40 -19.97
C HIS A 80 -9.14 -26.08 -19.00
N ALA A 81 -7.96 -25.81 -19.55
CA ALA A 81 -6.88 -25.27 -18.75
C ALA A 81 -7.30 -23.90 -18.19
N PRO A 82 -6.89 -23.55 -16.96
CA PRO A 82 -7.20 -22.24 -16.40
C PRO A 82 -6.69 -21.13 -17.33
N PRO A 83 -7.42 -20.01 -17.44
CA PRO A 83 -7.02 -18.90 -18.29
C PRO A 83 -5.63 -18.44 -17.87
N VAL A 84 -4.74 -18.30 -18.85
CA VAL A 84 -3.48 -17.59 -18.64
C VAL A 84 -3.87 -16.17 -18.25
N ARG A 85 -3.40 -15.70 -17.10
CA ARG A 85 -3.66 -14.33 -16.68
C ARG A 85 -3.14 -13.38 -17.76
N GLU A 86 -4.05 -12.67 -18.41
CA GLU A 86 -3.64 -11.62 -19.34
C GLU A 86 -2.73 -10.67 -18.55
N VAL A 87 -1.53 -10.45 -19.09
CA VAL A 87 -0.56 -9.55 -18.49
C VAL A 87 -1.08 -8.13 -18.73
N VAL A 88 -2.05 -7.72 -17.92
CA VAL A 88 -2.45 -6.32 -17.85
C VAL A 88 -1.26 -5.58 -17.25
N GLU A 89 -0.82 -4.54 -17.95
CA GLU A 89 0.25 -3.69 -17.48
C GLU A 89 -0.05 -3.21 -16.05
N PRO A 90 0.88 -3.38 -15.08
CA PRO A 90 0.56 -3.06 -13.69
C PRO A 90 0.18 -1.59 -13.55
N ALA A 91 -0.87 -1.28 -12.76
CA ALA A 91 -1.37 0.08 -12.56
C ALA A 91 -0.26 1.10 -12.19
N LYS A 92 0.74 0.67 -11.42
CA LYS A 92 1.92 1.51 -11.07
C LYS A 92 2.74 1.96 -12.28
N VAL A 93 2.79 1.17 -13.34
CA VAL A 93 3.52 1.47 -14.59
C VAL A 93 2.70 2.46 -15.43
N ILE A 94 1.39 2.22 -15.54
CA ILE A 94 0.44 3.13 -16.21
C ILE A 94 0.49 4.50 -15.53
N ALA A 95 0.30 4.55 -14.21
CA ALA A 95 0.30 5.81 -13.45
C ALA A 95 1.65 6.56 -13.55
N ARG A 96 2.79 5.86 -13.50
CA ARG A 96 4.10 6.49 -13.72
C ARG A 96 4.19 7.10 -15.12
N ARG A 97 3.77 6.37 -16.15
CA ARG A 97 3.80 6.84 -17.55
C ARG A 97 2.96 8.10 -17.73
N GLU A 98 1.76 8.13 -17.16
CA GLU A 98 0.90 9.32 -17.19
C GLU A 98 1.58 10.52 -16.55
N ARG A 99 2.25 10.34 -15.40
CA ARG A 99 3.02 11.43 -14.76
C ARG A 99 4.24 11.86 -15.58
N VAL A 100 4.94 10.92 -16.22
CA VAL A 100 6.05 11.23 -17.13
C VAL A 100 5.58 12.03 -18.33
N ALA A 101 4.41 11.70 -18.90
CA ALA A 101 3.85 12.41 -20.04
C ALA A 101 3.54 13.89 -19.71
N VAL A 102 3.14 14.17 -18.46
CA VAL A 102 2.79 15.53 -18.01
C VAL A 102 4.02 16.32 -17.54
N PHE A 103 4.89 15.72 -16.72
CA PHE A 103 5.96 16.42 -16.02
C PHE A 103 7.37 16.17 -16.58
N GLY A 104 7.50 15.21 -17.50
CA GLY A 104 8.76 14.79 -18.10
C GLY A 104 9.54 13.76 -17.27
N GLU A 105 10.23 12.86 -17.95
CA GLU A 105 10.98 11.74 -17.35
C GLU A 105 12.01 12.22 -16.32
N LYS A 106 12.75 13.30 -16.64
CA LYS A 106 13.77 13.84 -15.74
C LYS A 106 13.19 14.24 -14.37
N MET A 107 12.01 14.86 -14.35
CA MET A 107 11.39 15.31 -13.11
C MET A 107 10.91 14.13 -12.26
N ILE A 108 10.23 13.17 -12.89
CA ILE A 108 9.73 11.96 -12.23
C ILE A 108 10.89 11.10 -11.71
N ALA A 109 11.93 10.87 -12.50
CA ALA A 109 13.12 10.15 -12.08
C ALA A 109 13.85 10.87 -10.93
N THR A 110 13.89 12.20 -10.94
CA THR A 110 14.46 12.98 -9.83
C THR A 110 13.67 12.78 -8.55
N ALA A 111 12.33 12.78 -8.63
CA ALA A 111 11.46 12.52 -7.48
C ALA A 111 11.73 11.14 -6.86
N GLU A 112 11.76 10.10 -7.71
CA GLU A 112 12.06 8.72 -7.31
C GLU A 112 13.45 8.63 -6.66
N HIS A 113 14.45 9.27 -7.27
CA HIS A 113 15.81 9.28 -6.75
C HIS A 113 15.92 9.98 -5.39
N VAL A 114 15.27 11.14 -5.23
CA VAL A 114 15.23 11.87 -3.96
C VAL A 114 14.58 11.03 -2.86
N ILE A 115 13.51 10.30 -3.15
CA ILE A 115 12.86 9.40 -2.18
C ILE A 115 13.86 8.39 -1.62
N HIS A 116 14.61 7.72 -2.50
CA HIS A 116 15.60 6.72 -2.09
C HIS A 116 16.79 7.34 -1.35
N LEU A 117 17.42 8.36 -1.94
CA LEU A 117 18.58 9.03 -1.32
C LEU A 117 18.25 9.62 0.04
N TYR A 118 17.10 10.28 0.16
CA TYR A 118 16.72 10.93 1.41
C TYR A 118 16.34 9.90 2.47
N THR A 119 15.73 8.78 2.09
CA THR A 119 15.50 7.67 3.03
C THR A 119 16.82 7.10 3.55
N ASP A 120 17.78 6.81 2.66
CA ASP A 120 19.09 6.28 3.07
C ASP A 120 19.83 7.27 3.97
N TYR A 121 19.81 8.57 3.63
CA TYR A 121 20.40 9.62 4.45
C TYR A 121 19.80 9.65 5.87
N LEU A 122 18.47 9.74 5.97
CA LEU A 122 17.77 9.81 7.25
C LEU A 122 17.93 8.52 8.07
N ALA A 123 17.91 7.36 7.41
CA ALA A 123 18.12 6.09 8.08
C ALA A 123 19.54 5.97 8.64
N ASN A 124 20.56 6.35 7.87
CA ASN A 124 21.94 6.35 8.34
C ASN A 124 22.14 7.33 9.52
N MET A 125 21.52 8.50 9.46
CA MET A 125 21.51 9.46 10.56
C MET A 125 20.89 8.85 11.83
N PHE A 126 19.71 8.21 11.72
CA PHE A 126 19.06 7.56 12.85
C PHE A 126 19.88 6.39 13.41
N CYS A 127 20.45 5.55 12.54
CA CYS A 127 21.33 4.44 12.94
C CYS A 127 22.58 4.93 13.67
N ARG A 128 23.21 6.01 13.19
CA ARG A 128 24.42 6.57 13.81
C ARG A 128 24.13 7.10 15.21
N ASP A 129 23.05 7.86 15.36
CA ASP A 129 22.84 8.67 16.57
C ASP A 129 22.04 7.93 17.65
N PHE A 130 21.23 6.94 17.26
CA PHE A 130 20.47 6.10 18.19
C PHE A 130 20.89 4.63 18.20
N GLY A 131 21.88 4.25 17.39
CA GLY A 131 22.42 2.90 17.32
C GLY A 131 21.37 1.84 16.92
N TYR A 132 20.41 2.23 16.07
CA TYR A 132 19.39 1.31 15.57
C TYR A 132 20.03 0.10 14.86
N VAL A 133 19.70 -1.11 15.33
CA VAL A 133 20.19 -2.39 14.81
C VAL A 133 19.10 -3.24 14.13
N GLY A 134 17.93 -2.65 13.89
CA GLY A 134 16.83 -3.34 13.23
C GLY A 134 17.02 -3.46 11.72
N LYS A 135 15.97 -3.91 11.02
CA LYS A 135 16.01 -4.08 9.56
C LYS A 135 16.26 -2.75 8.85
N LYS A 136 17.04 -2.79 7.77
CA LYS A 136 17.18 -1.65 6.85
C LYS A 136 15.84 -1.39 6.15
N PRO A 137 15.38 -0.13 6.02
CA PRO A 137 14.14 0.17 5.30
C PRO A 137 14.24 -0.21 3.83
N LEU A 138 13.25 -0.95 3.33
CA LEU A 138 13.05 -1.21 1.91
C LEU A 138 11.95 -0.28 1.39
N VAL A 139 12.32 0.70 0.58
CA VAL A 139 11.40 1.70 0.03
C VAL A 139 10.95 1.30 -1.38
N ARG A 140 9.69 1.53 -1.68
CA ARG A 140 9.12 1.41 -3.03
C ARG A 140 8.36 2.68 -3.36
N VAL A 141 8.53 3.19 -4.58
CA VAL A 141 7.69 4.28 -5.10
C VAL A 141 6.50 3.66 -5.82
N ASN A 142 5.29 4.11 -5.48
CA ASN A 142 4.07 3.65 -6.14
C ASN A 142 3.20 4.83 -6.58
N TRP A 143 3.28 5.16 -7.87
CA TRP A 143 2.53 6.25 -8.49
C TRP A 143 1.01 6.01 -8.56
N ALA A 144 0.55 4.76 -8.38
CA ALA A 144 -0.87 4.41 -8.44
C ALA A 144 -1.55 4.34 -7.07
N ALA A 145 -0.78 4.31 -5.98
CA ALA A 145 -1.35 4.23 -4.65
C ALA A 145 -1.85 5.62 -4.19
N LYS A 146 -2.98 5.65 -3.49
CA LYS A 146 -3.56 6.90 -2.96
C LYS A 146 -2.77 7.45 -1.78
N ASN A 147 -2.30 6.55 -0.90
CA ASN A 147 -1.62 6.91 0.35
C ASN A 147 -0.24 6.26 0.42
N SER A 148 0.67 6.93 1.10
CA SER A 148 1.94 6.33 1.53
C SER A 148 1.72 5.49 2.78
N TRP A 149 2.64 4.56 3.05
CA TRP A 149 2.64 3.81 4.31
C TRP A 149 4.04 3.34 4.70
N GLY A 150 4.39 3.43 5.97
CA GLY A 150 5.56 2.79 6.59
C GLY A 150 5.13 1.61 7.46
N GLY A 151 5.43 0.39 7.02
CA GLY A 151 5.10 -0.83 7.76
C GLY A 151 6.33 -1.51 8.36
N HIS A 152 6.12 -2.60 9.10
CA HIS A 152 7.23 -3.38 9.68
C HIS A 152 8.21 -3.94 8.63
N ARG A 153 7.74 -4.22 7.41
CA ARG A 153 8.54 -4.90 6.36
C ARG A 153 9.11 -3.95 5.30
N ASN A 154 8.39 -2.89 4.97
CA ASN A 154 8.71 -2.01 3.86
C ASN A 154 8.01 -0.66 4.02
N ILE A 155 8.45 0.29 3.20
CA ILE A 155 7.86 1.61 3.06
C ILE A 155 7.38 1.76 1.62
N THR A 156 6.15 2.24 1.45
CA THR A 156 5.64 2.69 0.15
C THR A 156 5.48 4.19 0.20
N ILE A 157 6.14 4.89 -0.71
CA ILE A 157 5.94 6.32 -0.94
C ILE A 157 5.07 6.49 -2.18
N SER A 158 3.95 7.16 -2.00
CA SER A 158 2.93 7.40 -3.02
C SER A 158 2.87 8.90 -3.34
N PRO A 159 3.75 9.40 -4.21
CA PRO A 159 3.89 10.83 -4.45
C PRO A 159 2.82 11.39 -5.39
N GLY A 160 1.88 10.58 -5.87
CA GLY A 160 0.96 10.93 -6.97
C GLY A 160 0.23 12.25 -6.79
N TYR A 161 -0.22 12.55 -5.56
CA TYR A 161 -0.95 13.77 -5.20
C TYR A 161 -0.09 15.04 -5.33
N LEU A 162 1.24 14.95 -5.17
CA LEU A 162 2.15 16.07 -5.35
C LEU A 162 2.36 16.42 -6.83
N TYR A 163 1.99 15.49 -7.72
CA TYR A 163 2.09 15.61 -9.15
C TYR A 163 0.69 15.55 -9.79
N GLU A 164 -0.30 16.11 -9.11
CA GLU A 164 -1.58 16.46 -9.73
C GLU A 164 -1.44 17.78 -10.49
N THR A 165 -2.30 17.96 -11.48
CA THR A 165 -2.31 19.14 -12.36
C THR A 165 -2.94 20.36 -11.69
N ASP A 166 -3.11 20.35 -10.37
CA ASP A 166 -3.74 21.44 -9.65
C ASP A 166 -2.73 22.59 -9.49
N LEU A 167 -2.94 23.55 -10.39
CA LEU A 167 -2.20 24.77 -10.58
C LEU A 167 -2.72 25.83 -9.61
N VAL A 168 -1.86 26.38 -8.75
CA VAL A 168 -2.15 27.68 -8.15
C VAL A 168 -1.52 28.74 -9.06
N GLU A 169 -2.33 29.63 -9.61
CA GLU A 169 -1.86 30.78 -10.37
C GLU A 169 -1.53 31.91 -9.40
N ILE A 170 -0.24 32.26 -9.29
CA ILE A 170 0.24 33.35 -8.45
C ILE A 170 0.95 34.33 -9.38
N TYR A 171 0.45 35.57 -9.50
CA TYR A 171 1.00 36.61 -10.37
C TYR A 171 1.18 36.20 -11.85
N GLY A 172 0.26 35.40 -12.41
CA GLY A 172 0.35 34.90 -13.78
C GLY A 172 1.37 33.77 -13.99
N LEU A 173 2.03 33.32 -12.93
CA LEU A 173 2.92 32.16 -12.94
C LEU A 173 2.19 30.94 -12.36
N ARG A 174 2.16 29.87 -13.16
CA ARG A 174 1.62 28.57 -12.77
C ARG A 174 2.60 27.87 -11.84
N MET A 175 2.32 27.86 -10.54
CA MET A 175 3.21 27.31 -9.51
C MET A 175 2.53 26.24 -8.69
N PHE A 176 3.32 25.26 -8.26
CA PHE A 176 2.90 24.34 -7.21
C PHE A 176 3.01 25.07 -5.87
N ALA A 177 1.90 25.13 -5.15
CA ALA A 177 1.79 25.79 -3.87
C ALA A 177 0.72 25.04 -3.07
N CYS A 178 1.15 24.17 -2.17
CA CYS A 178 0.21 23.46 -1.32
C CYS A 178 0.73 23.36 0.11
N TYR A 179 -0.19 23.05 1.01
CA TYR A 179 0.10 22.68 2.38
C TYR A 179 0.38 21.18 2.44
N PHE A 180 1.50 20.82 3.07
CA PHE A 180 1.70 19.46 3.55
C PHE A 180 0.85 19.30 4.80
N HIS A 181 -0.17 18.44 4.72
CA HIS A 181 -1.10 18.22 5.81
C HIS A 181 -0.64 17.05 6.68
N GLU A 182 -0.54 17.32 7.97
CA GLU A 182 -0.25 16.34 9.01
C GLU A 182 -1.51 16.04 9.83
N TYR A 183 -1.46 14.98 10.61
CA TYR A 183 -2.61 14.57 11.44
C TYR A 183 -3.05 15.68 12.39
N ALA A 184 -4.36 15.78 12.64
CA ALA A 184 -4.96 16.87 13.40
C ALA A 184 -4.29 17.13 14.77
N HIS A 185 -3.84 16.08 15.46
CA HIS A 185 -3.20 16.20 16.78
C HIS A 185 -1.76 16.69 16.74
N VAL A 186 -1.07 16.61 15.59
CA VAL A 186 0.31 17.12 15.41
C VAL A 186 0.39 18.29 14.42
N CYS A 187 -0.70 18.63 13.72
CA CYS A 187 -0.68 19.61 12.63
C CYS A 187 -0.17 21.01 13.04
N LYS A 188 -0.33 21.39 14.32
CA LYS A 188 0.13 22.67 14.88
C LYS A 188 1.50 22.59 15.58
N ASP A 189 2.12 21.41 15.62
CA ASP A 189 3.45 21.24 16.19
C ASP A 189 4.48 22.01 15.35
N LYS A 190 5.35 22.78 15.99
CA LYS A 190 6.32 23.65 15.29
C LYS A 190 7.41 22.88 14.56
N GLU A 191 7.69 21.64 14.97
CA GLU A 191 8.77 20.83 14.42
C GLU A 191 8.22 19.76 13.48
N ILE A 192 7.08 19.15 13.79
CA ILE A 192 6.48 18.07 12.99
C ILE A 192 5.14 18.38 12.34
N GLY A 193 4.58 19.56 12.57
CA GLY A 193 3.29 19.92 12.04
C GLY A 193 3.28 20.22 10.55
N SER A 194 2.10 20.60 10.09
CA SER A 194 1.82 20.98 8.72
C SER A 194 2.63 22.21 8.33
N PHE A 195 3.05 22.28 7.07
CA PHE A 195 3.80 23.42 6.56
C PHE A 195 3.41 23.73 5.12
N TYR A 196 3.68 24.97 4.71
CA TYR A 196 3.52 25.41 3.33
C TYR A 196 4.87 25.37 2.63
N SER A 197 4.91 24.85 1.40
CA SER A 197 6.08 25.00 0.53
C SER A 197 5.66 25.01 -0.93
N ILE A 198 6.33 25.84 -1.72
CA ILE A 198 6.18 25.90 -3.19
C ILE A 198 7.05 24.84 -3.90
N ASN A 199 7.85 24.07 -3.16
CA ASN A 199 8.76 23.09 -3.71
C ASN A 199 8.29 21.66 -3.41
N ARG A 200 7.86 20.93 -4.45
CA ARG A 200 7.43 19.52 -4.36
C ARG A 200 8.42 18.62 -3.63
N LEU A 201 9.72 18.87 -3.76
CA LEU A 201 10.73 18.05 -3.09
C LEU A 201 10.72 18.21 -1.57
N ASP A 202 10.26 19.34 -1.04
CA ASP A 202 10.12 19.53 0.41
C ASP A 202 8.97 18.68 0.96
N HIS A 203 7.86 18.63 0.23
CA HIS A 203 6.73 17.74 0.53
C HIS A 203 7.13 16.26 0.44
N LEU A 204 7.90 15.87 -0.58
CA LEU A 204 8.42 14.51 -0.68
C LEU A 204 9.33 14.15 0.48
N ARG A 205 10.21 15.06 0.90
CA ARG A 205 11.10 14.85 2.05
C ARG A 205 10.31 14.70 3.34
N ALA A 206 9.25 15.50 3.53
CA ALA A 206 8.37 15.38 4.68
C ALA A 206 7.65 14.03 4.70
N LEU A 207 7.12 13.59 3.55
CA LEU A 207 6.45 12.30 3.38
C LEU A 207 7.40 11.13 3.66
N VAL A 208 8.65 11.19 3.16
CA VAL A 208 9.68 10.18 3.45
C VAL A 208 9.98 10.13 4.95
N ALA A 209 10.18 11.27 5.59
CA ALA A 209 10.45 11.32 7.03
C ALA A 209 9.27 10.76 7.84
N HIS A 210 8.03 11.05 7.43
CA HIS A 210 6.80 10.58 8.07
C HIS A 210 6.70 9.04 8.03
N GLU A 211 6.82 8.44 6.85
CA GLU A 211 6.70 6.99 6.71
C GLU A 211 7.91 6.23 7.26
N LEU A 212 9.09 6.83 7.20
CA LEU A 212 10.28 6.27 7.83
C LEU A 212 10.15 6.25 9.36
N ALA A 213 9.49 7.26 9.95
CA ALA A 213 9.19 7.26 11.38
C ALA A 213 8.29 6.09 11.77
N HIS A 214 7.25 5.80 10.99
CA HIS A 214 6.42 4.59 11.18
C HIS A 214 7.24 3.31 11.08
N PHE A 215 8.09 3.19 10.05
CA PHE A 215 8.95 2.02 9.89
C PHE A 215 9.85 1.79 11.11
N PHE A 216 10.53 2.83 11.60
CA PHE A 216 11.37 2.71 12.78
C PHE A 216 10.56 2.45 14.04
N GLN A 217 9.43 3.12 14.22
CA GLN A 217 8.52 2.86 15.33
C GLN A 217 8.15 1.36 15.41
N PHE A 218 7.68 0.77 14.30
CA PHE A 218 7.32 -0.65 14.27
C PHE A 218 8.50 -1.57 14.56
N ASN A 219 9.70 -1.23 14.08
CA ASN A 219 10.88 -2.07 14.26
C ASN A 219 11.58 -1.87 15.61
N THR A 220 11.31 -0.78 16.30
CA THR A 220 11.72 -0.53 17.70
C THR A 220 10.74 -1.16 18.68
N ALA A 221 9.42 -1.05 18.44
CA ALA A 221 8.38 -1.58 19.34
C ALA A 221 8.30 -3.12 19.36
N SER A 222 8.74 -3.78 18.28
CA SER A 222 8.57 -5.22 18.08
C SER A 222 9.75 -6.01 18.66
N LYS A 223 9.63 -6.52 19.90
CA LYS A 223 10.44 -7.60 20.52
C LYS A 223 11.98 -7.44 20.56
N ASN A 224 12.56 -6.40 19.94
CA ASN A 224 14.00 -6.17 19.83
C ASN A 224 14.52 -5.06 20.75
N TYR A 225 13.63 -4.38 21.48
CA TYR A 225 14.04 -3.44 22.52
C TYR A 225 14.39 -4.23 23.78
N ASN A 226 15.59 -4.82 23.77
CA ASN A 226 16.20 -5.32 24.98
C ASN A 226 16.88 -4.13 25.65
N GLN A 227 16.29 -3.63 26.75
CA GLN A 227 16.78 -2.45 27.47
C GLN A 227 18.22 -2.57 27.97
N HIS A 228 18.77 -3.79 27.97
CA HIS A 228 20.14 -4.11 28.37
C HIS A 228 21.12 -4.23 27.19
N ASP A 229 20.65 -4.25 25.94
CA ASP A 229 21.52 -4.21 24.78
C ASP A 229 21.99 -2.77 24.57
N ALA A 230 23.22 -2.49 25.00
CA ALA A 230 23.90 -1.19 24.97
C ALA A 230 24.00 -0.51 23.59
N LYS A 231 23.42 -1.09 22.55
CA LYS A 231 23.48 -0.60 21.17
C LYS A 231 22.39 0.43 20.86
N GLN A 232 21.23 0.44 21.53
CA GLN A 232 20.14 1.38 21.19
C GLN A 232 19.95 2.47 22.27
N HIS A 233 20.08 3.74 21.88
CA HIS A 233 20.00 4.90 22.78
C HIS A 233 18.67 5.67 22.67
N LEU A 234 17.55 4.95 22.56
CA LEU A 234 16.23 5.58 22.43
C LEU A 234 15.60 5.93 23.79
N PRO A 235 14.88 7.06 23.90
CA PRO A 235 14.20 7.45 25.13
C PRO A 235 13.07 6.48 25.48
N ARG A 236 12.73 6.44 26.78
CA ARG A 236 11.65 5.61 27.33
C ARG A 236 10.29 6.22 27.01
N LEU A 237 9.78 5.94 25.82
CA LEU A 237 8.48 6.38 25.32
C LEU A 237 7.61 5.18 24.91
N ASP A 238 6.32 5.41 24.74
CA ASP A 238 5.46 4.42 24.08
C ASP A 238 5.64 4.46 22.56
N TYR A 239 6.24 3.40 22.01
CA TYR A 239 6.40 3.20 20.57
C TYR A 239 5.30 2.33 19.95
N ARG A 240 4.32 1.84 20.72
CA ARG A 240 3.25 0.99 20.18
C ARG A 240 2.10 1.79 19.58
N THR A 241 1.81 2.96 20.14
CA THR A 241 0.70 3.81 19.70
C THR A 241 1.03 4.52 18.38
N PRO A 242 0.31 4.27 17.27
CA PRO A 242 0.52 4.97 16.01
C PRO A 242 0.39 6.49 16.19
N HIS A 243 1.34 7.25 15.64
CA HIS A 243 1.42 8.71 15.82
C HIS A 243 1.49 9.20 17.29
N GLY A 244 1.77 8.29 18.23
CA GLY A 244 2.00 8.59 19.65
C GLY A 244 3.41 9.09 19.94
N GLU A 245 3.79 9.16 21.21
CA GLU A 245 5.04 9.79 21.67
C GLU A 245 6.29 9.24 20.98
N GLY A 246 6.40 7.91 20.85
CA GLY A 246 7.54 7.29 20.18
C GLY A 246 7.64 7.63 18.69
N TRP A 247 6.50 7.67 17.98
CA TRP A 247 6.46 8.12 16.59
C TRP A 247 6.85 9.59 16.47
N GLN A 248 6.26 10.45 17.31
CA GLN A 248 6.51 11.88 17.29
C GLN A 248 7.98 12.19 17.55
N PHE A 249 8.62 11.51 18.52
CA PHE A 249 10.05 11.64 18.78
C PHE A 249 10.90 11.32 17.55
N ILE A 250 10.65 10.15 16.93
CA ILE A 250 11.39 9.72 15.75
C ILE A 250 11.14 10.71 14.60
N TYR A 251 9.89 11.05 14.33
CA TYR A 251 9.55 11.93 13.20
C TYR A 251 10.16 13.32 13.35
N ARG A 252 10.14 13.87 14.58
CA ARG A 252 10.74 15.17 14.91
C ARG A 252 12.23 15.18 14.63
N TYR A 253 12.93 14.12 15.01
CA TYR A 253 14.33 13.91 14.65
C TYR A 253 14.57 13.82 13.14
N LEU A 254 13.80 12.98 12.44
CA LEU A 254 13.95 12.77 10.99
C LEU A 254 13.57 14.01 10.16
N LYS A 255 12.72 14.89 10.70
CA LYS A 255 12.30 16.13 10.04
C LYS A 255 13.27 17.30 10.27
N MET A 256 14.21 17.19 11.21
CA MET A 256 15.19 18.25 11.50
C MET A 256 15.91 18.78 10.24
N PRO A 257 16.46 17.93 9.33
CA PRO A 257 17.17 18.44 8.15
C PRO A 257 16.27 19.22 7.20
N LEU A 258 14.99 18.85 7.11
CA LEU A 258 14.01 19.59 6.31
C LEU A 258 13.66 20.93 6.96
N ASN A 259 13.44 20.95 8.29
CA ASN A 259 13.11 22.18 9.00
C ASN A 259 14.25 23.22 8.92
N LEU A 260 15.51 22.79 8.93
CA LEU A 260 16.67 23.69 8.72
C LEU A 260 16.69 24.37 7.35
N ARG A 261 15.98 23.83 6.37
CA ARG A 261 15.84 24.38 5.03
C ARG A 261 14.59 25.25 4.88
N LEU A 262 13.52 24.92 5.62
CA LEU A 262 12.25 25.65 5.58
C LEU A 262 12.28 26.94 6.41
N ASN A 263 13.17 27.02 7.40
CA ASN A 263 13.44 28.19 8.23
C ASN A 263 14.67 28.96 7.76
#